data_AF-A0A812WYQ0-F1
#
_entry.id   AF-A0A812WYQ0-F1
#
_cell.length_a   1.000
_cell.length_b   1.000
_cell.length_c   1.000
_cell.angle_alpha   90.00
_cell.angle_beta   90.00
_cell.angle_gamma   90.00
#
_symmetry.space_group_name_H-M   'P 1'
#
loop_
_entity.id
_entity.type
_entity.pdbx_description
1 polymer ?
#
loop_
_entity_poly.entity_id
_entity_poly.type
_entity_poly.pdbx_seq_one_letter_code
_entity_poly.pdbx_strand_id
1 'polypeptide(L)'
;MHFQYEAFDINDMTIYSITDASHGADYDIAKKGDPLGNRSQSGRLLLLGPSALETKGAGNVHILEYHSSVIRRVCRSTLQAETLSMVSGYEGAEHVRSVLYGMNYEEDKHDLIKAMDRYKIVMMTDCKSLEQHLRQPGLHTVGDKRLAIDLSALRQLVWRLPGEDVGDPMLADIPPSSATTTVQWIDTSTMVADGLTKRMKSPQIDELMATGAVNVSFVKIVDRNGFGAKENLGV
;
A
#
# COMPACT_ATOMS: atom_id res chain seq x y z
N MET A 1 -5.56 -20.09 2.31
CA MET A 1 -4.42 -19.34 1.76
C MET A 1 -3.69 -20.25 0.80
N HIS A 2 -3.61 -19.85 -0.46
CA HIS A 2 -2.99 -20.63 -1.53
C HIS A 2 -1.54 -20.21 -1.72
N PHE A 3 -0.62 -21.18 -1.79
CA PHE A 3 0.78 -20.96 -2.11
C PHE A 3 1.15 -21.85 -3.28
N GLN A 4 1.16 -21.29 -4.48
CA GLN A 4 1.57 -22.01 -5.67
C GLN A 4 3.11 -22.14 -5.67
N TYR A 5 3.60 -23.37 -5.89
CA TYR A 5 5.02 -23.62 -6.14
C TYR A 5 5.44 -22.99 -7.48
N GLU A 6 6.63 -22.38 -7.53
CA GLU A 6 7.12 -21.67 -8.72
C GLU A 6 6.15 -20.59 -9.25
N ALA A 7 5.43 -19.93 -8.33
CA ALA A 7 4.51 -18.85 -8.70
C ALA A 7 5.19 -17.68 -9.44
N PHE A 8 6.44 -17.38 -9.07
CA PHE A 8 7.29 -16.35 -9.65
C PHE A 8 8.78 -16.65 -9.36
N ASP A 9 9.69 -16.02 -10.12
CA ASP A 9 11.12 -16.07 -9.85
C ASP A 9 11.46 -15.21 -8.62
N ILE A 10 12.11 -15.81 -7.62
CA ILE A 10 12.53 -15.13 -6.39
C ILE A 10 13.53 -13.99 -6.66
N ASN A 11 14.30 -14.08 -7.75
CA ASN A 11 15.26 -13.03 -8.12
C ASN A 11 14.58 -11.78 -8.72
N ASP A 12 13.34 -11.92 -9.18
CA ASP A 12 12.49 -10.84 -9.71
C ASP A 12 11.35 -10.49 -8.74
N MET A 13 11.45 -10.91 -7.48
CA MET A 13 10.39 -10.67 -6.51
C MET A 13 10.31 -9.19 -6.11
N THR A 14 9.09 -8.74 -5.89
CA THR A 14 8.73 -7.42 -5.38
C THR A 14 7.78 -7.58 -4.20
N ILE A 15 7.96 -6.73 -3.19
CA ILE A 15 7.10 -6.67 -2.01
C ILE A 15 5.96 -5.71 -2.31
N TYR A 16 4.72 -6.17 -2.20
CA TYR A 16 3.53 -5.35 -2.41
C TYR A 16 2.82 -5.11 -1.08
N SER A 17 2.66 -3.85 -0.72
CA SER A 17 1.91 -3.42 0.46
C SER A 17 0.61 -2.77 0.00
N ILE A 18 -0.51 -3.48 0.10
CA ILE A 18 -1.83 -2.99 -0.31
C ILE A 18 -2.58 -2.54 0.93
N THR A 19 -2.94 -1.26 0.99
CA THR A 19 -3.56 -0.67 2.19
C THR A 19 -4.80 0.13 1.83
N ASP A 20 -5.90 -0.14 2.54
CA ASP A 20 -7.15 0.61 2.52
C ASP A 20 -7.45 1.16 3.92
N ALA A 21 -8.25 2.22 4.00
CA ALA A 21 -8.79 2.69 5.27
C ALA A 21 -10.23 3.20 5.14
N SER A 22 -11.09 2.74 6.05
CA SER A 22 -12.45 3.27 6.14
C SER A 22 -12.55 4.30 7.25
N HIS A 23 -12.77 5.57 6.89
CA HIS A 23 -12.88 6.68 7.85
C HIS A 23 -14.25 6.69 8.54
N GLY A 24 -14.25 6.50 9.86
CA GLY A 24 -15.46 6.61 10.68
C GLY A 24 -16.55 5.56 10.41
N ALA A 25 -16.21 4.46 9.73
CA ALA A 25 -17.18 3.45 9.30
C ALA A 25 -17.45 2.34 10.33
N ASP A 26 -16.72 2.33 11.45
CA ASP A 26 -16.96 1.41 12.56
C ASP A 26 -17.37 2.17 13.82
N TYR A 27 -17.95 1.48 14.79
CA TYR A 27 -18.42 2.10 16.04
C TYR A 27 -18.41 1.10 17.18
N ASP A 28 -18.14 1.60 18.39
CA ASP A 28 -18.31 0.79 19.60
C ASP A 28 -19.79 0.70 19.98
N ILE A 29 -20.17 -0.33 20.73
CA ILE A 29 -21.54 -0.49 21.23
C ILE A 29 -21.50 -0.41 22.77
N ALA A 30 -22.30 0.49 23.35
CA ALA A 30 -22.50 0.58 24.79
C ALA A 30 -23.17 -0.68 25.34
N LYS A 31 -23.08 -0.92 26.66
CA LYS A 31 -23.81 -2.03 27.31
C LYS A 31 -25.34 -2.02 27.06
N LYS A 32 -25.90 -0.86 26.68
CA LYS A 32 -27.33 -0.69 26.33
C LYS A 32 -27.65 -0.85 24.84
N GLY A 33 -26.65 -1.07 23.98
CA GLY A 33 -26.82 -1.20 22.53
C GLY A 33 -26.58 0.08 21.72
N ASP A 34 -26.35 1.22 22.38
CA ASP A 34 -26.14 2.51 21.71
C ASP A 34 -24.71 2.65 21.13
N PRO A 35 -24.52 3.21 19.93
CA PRO A 35 -23.19 3.47 19.38
C PRO A 35 -22.37 4.46 20.24
N LEU A 36 -21.15 4.09 20.62
CA LEU A 36 -20.19 4.89 21.42
C LEU A 36 -19.19 5.68 20.55
N GLY A 37 -19.68 6.25 19.46
CA GLY A 37 -18.90 7.08 18.54
C GLY A 37 -18.17 6.29 17.46
N ASN A 38 -17.79 7.02 16.42
CA ASN A 38 -17.23 6.45 15.19
C ASN A 38 -15.72 6.21 15.33
N ARG A 39 -15.26 5.15 14.66
CA ARG A 39 -13.88 4.69 14.58
C ARG A 39 -13.50 4.45 13.13
N SER A 40 -12.22 4.62 12.85
CA SER A 40 -11.68 4.31 11.52
C SER A 40 -11.02 2.94 11.54
N GLN A 41 -11.10 2.21 10.45
CA GLN A 41 -10.45 0.90 10.29
C GLN A 41 -9.38 0.95 9.21
N SER A 42 -8.35 0.13 9.39
CA SER A 42 -7.25 -0.09 8.46
C SER A 42 -7.25 -1.56 8.03
N GLY A 43 -7.21 -1.75 6.72
CA GLY A 43 -7.11 -3.04 6.05
C GLY A 43 -5.79 -3.10 5.31
N ARG A 44 -4.99 -4.13 5.56
CA ARG A 44 -3.64 -4.24 5.00
C ARG A 44 -3.37 -5.66 4.52
N LEU A 45 -2.71 -5.78 3.38
CA LEU A 45 -2.19 -7.01 2.81
C LEU A 45 -0.71 -6.80 2.46
N LEU A 46 0.13 -7.75 2.85
CA LEU A 46 1.52 -7.81 2.45
C LEU A 46 1.74 -9.04 1.58
N LEU A 47 2.19 -8.81 0.35
CA LEU A 47 2.34 -9.84 -0.67
C LEU A 47 3.78 -9.88 -1.19
N LEU A 48 4.23 -11.06 -1.59
CA LEU A 48 5.37 -11.23 -2.49
C LEU A 48 4.86 -11.63 -3.86
N GLY A 49 5.39 -11.01 -4.91
CA GLY A 49 4.99 -11.29 -6.28
C GLY A 49 6.07 -10.93 -7.30
N PRO A 50 5.87 -11.24 -8.58
CA PRO A 50 6.78 -10.85 -9.65
C PRO A 50 6.71 -9.33 -9.87
N SER A 51 7.84 -8.70 -10.20
CA SER A 51 7.91 -7.26 -10.50
C SER A 51 6.93 -6.82 -11.60
N ALA A 52 6.64 -7.72 -12.54
CA ALA A 52 5.68 -7.51 -13.62
C ALA A 52 4.27 -7.13 -13.15
N LEU A 53 3.87 -7.47 -11.92
CA LEU A 53 2.58 -7.08 -11.35
C LEU A 53 2.43 -5.54 -11.27
N GLU A 54 3.52 -4.81 -11.03
CA GLU A 54 3.53 -3.35 -10.95
C GLU A 54 3.12 -2.66 -12.27
N THR A 55 3.30 -3.35 -13.40
CA THR A 55 2.97 -2.79 -14.73
C THR A 55 1.76 -3.46 -15.35
N LYS A 56 1.59 -4.78 -15.16
CA LYS A 56 0.50 -5.56 -15.74
C LYS A 56 -0.78 -5.51 -14.93
N GLY A 57 -0.68 -5.25 -13.62
CA GLY A 57 -1.81 -5.27 -12.71
C GLY A 57 -2.31 -6.68 -12.37
N ALA A 58 -1.71 -7.74 -12.91
CA ALA A 58 -2.10 -9.11 -12.58
C ALA A 58 -0.89 -10.02 -12.41
N GLY A 59 -0.98 -10.98 -11.50
CA GLY A 59 0.07 -11.97 -11.25
C GLY A 59 -0.26 -12.93 -10.12
N ASN A 60 0.50 -14.03 -10.05
CA ASN A 60 0.46 -14.94 -8.92
C ASN A 60 1.37 -14.40 -7.81
N VAL A 61 0.87 -14.45 -6.58
CA VAL A 61 1.51 -13.87 -5.40
C VAL A 61 1.42 -14.82 -4.22
N HIS A 62 2.27 -14.58 -3.23
CA HIS A 62 2.20 -15.21 -1.92
C HIS A 62 1.75 -14.17 -0.90
N ILE A 63 0.69 -14.47 -0.15
CA ILE A 63 0.22 -13.62 0.94
C ILE A 63 1.08 -13.91 2.17
N LEU A 64 1.84 -12.92 2.64
CA LEU A 64 2.64 -13.05 3.86
C LEU A 64 1.84 -12.63 5.09
N GLU A 65 1.08 -11.55 4.97
CA GLU A 65 0.38 -10.92 6.09
C GLU A 65 -0.95 -10.33 5.60
N TYR A 66 -1.99 -10.44 6.43
CA TYR A 66 -3.24 -9.71 6.24
C TYR A 66 -3.76 -9.24 7.60
N HIS A 67 -4.22 -7.99 7.67
CA HIS A 67 -4.78 -7.41 8.89
C HIS A 67 -6.02 -6.58 8.61
N SER A 68 -6.99 -6.72 9.51
CA SER A 68 -8.10 -5.80 9.72
C SER A 68 -7.99 -5.30 11.15
N SER A 69 -7.82 -3.98 11.32
CA SER A 69 -7.61 -3.41 12.65
C SER A 69 -8.19 -2.00 12.78
N VAL A 70 -8.64 -1.67 13.98
CA VAL A 70 -9.09 -0.31 14.30
C VAL A 70 -7.89 0.62 14.38
N ILE A 71 -7.96 1.75 13.67
CA ILE A 71 -7.00 2.84 13.81
C ILE A 71 -7.24 3.48 15.18
N ARG A 72 -6.29 3.29 16.10
CA ARG A 72 -6.41 3.76 17.50
C ARG A 72 -6.44 5.29 17.61
N ARG A 73 -5.85 6.00 16.64
CA ARG A 73 -5.89 7.47 16.57
C ARG A 73 -7.23 7.92 15.99
N VAL A 74 -7.79 8.99 16.54
CA VAL A 74 -8.99 9.61 15.97
C VAL A 74 -8.61 10.30 14.66
N CYS A 75 -9.10 9.76 13.54
CA CYS A 75 -8.92 10.34 12.22
C CYS A 75 -9.95 11.46 11.99
N ARG A 76 -9.47 12.61 11.51
CA ARG A 76 -10.26 13.80 11.17
C ARG A 76 -10.65 13.85 9.69
N SER A 77 -10.06 13.00 8.87
CA SER A 77 -10.34 12.89 7.44
C SER A 77 -9.99 11.50 6.91
N THR A 78 -10.52 11.17 5.72
CA THR A 78 -10.13 9.99 4.94
C THR A 78 -8.63 9.97 4.67
N LEU A 79 -8.06 11.08 4.19
CA LEU A 79 -6.61 11.17 3.95
C LEU A 79 -5.80 10.78 5.19
N GLN A 80 -6.21 11.20 6.39
CA GLN A 80 -5.52 10.82 7.61
C GLN A 80 -5.63 9.31 7.92
N ALA A 81 -6.81 8.72 7.73
CA ALA A 81 -6.99 7.28 7.94
C ALA A 81 -6.13 6.46 6.96
N GLU A 82 -6.13 6.87 5.70
CA GLU A 82 -5.35 6.24 4.61
C GLU A 82 -3.84 6.35 4.86
N THR A 83 -3.35 7.55 5.22
CA THR A 83 -1.93 7.75 5.54
C THR A 83 -1.50 6.84 6.70
N LEU A 84 -2.29 6.74 7.77
CA LEU A 84 -1.94 5.89 8.92
C LEU A 84 -1.96 4.39 8.56
N SER A 85 -2.87 3.97 7.68
CA SER A 85 -2.92 2.61 7.14
C SER A 85 -1.67 2.32 6.31
N MET A 86 -1.28 3.24 5.42
CA MET A 86 -0.09 3.13 4.58
C MET A 86 1.22 3.13 5.37
N VAL A 87 1.37 3.99 6.40
CA VAL A 87 2.54 3.96 7.29
C VAL A 87 2.69 2.58 7.93
N SER A 88 1.61 2.04 8.49
CA SER A 88 1.64 0.70 9.11
C SER A 88 1.91 -0.42 8.09
N GLY A 89 1.42 -0.27 6.86
CA GLY A 89 1.70 -1.21 5.76
C GLY A 89 3.16 -1.15 5.31
N TYR A 90 3.72 0.06 5.19
CA TYR A 90 5.12 0.27 4.86
C TYR A 90 6.05 -0.32 5.92
N GLU A 91 5.79 -0.08 7.22
CA GLU A 91 6.61 -0.63 8.31
C GLU A 91 6.69 -2.16 8.26
N GLY A 92 5.56 -2.84 7.98
CA GLY A 92 5.54 -4.29 7.78
C GLY A 92 6.33 -4.74 6.55
N ALA A 93 6.19 -4.01 5.43
CA ALA A 93 6.94 -4.28 4.21
C ALA A 93 8.45 -4.07 4.41
N GLU A 94 8.86 -3.05 5.16
CA GLU A 94 10.26 -2.75 5.46
C GLU A 94 10.90 -3.82 6.33
N HIS A 95 10.13 -4.32 7.29
CA HIS A 95 10.56 -5.42 8.13
C HIS A 95 10.83 -6.67 7.29
N VAL A 96 9.90 -7.03 6.40
CA VAL A 96 10.08 -8.16 5.47
C VAL A 96 11.27 -7.94 4.54
N ARG A 97 11.41 -6.74 3.96
CA ARG A 97 12.56 -6.38 3.11
C ARG A 97 13.88 -6.62 3.83
N SER A 98 13.97 -6.17 5.07
CA SER A 98 15.17 -6.36 5.90
C SER A 98 15.46 -7.81 6.21
N VAL A 99 14.42 -8.60 6.54
CA VAL A 99 14.55 -10.04 6.83
C VAL A 99 15.01 -10.81 5.58
N LEU A 100 14.41 -10.54 4.42
CA LEU A 100 14.79 -11.16 3.15
C LEU A 100 16.23 -10.83 2.75
N TYR A 101 16.70 -9.62 3.06
CA TYR A 101 18.09 -9.26 2.84
C TYR A 101 19.04 -10.03 3.76
N GLY A 102 18.77 -10.04 5.06
CA GLY A 102 19.59 -10.79 6.02
C GLY A 102 19.67 -12.29 5.70
N MET A 103 18.56 -12.90 5.28
CA MET A 103 18.51 -14.32 4.91
C MET A 103 19.31 -14.66 3.65
N ASN A 104 19.34 -13.77 2.65
CA ASN A 104 19.96 -14.06 1.35
C ASN A 104 21.43 -13.63 1.26
N TYR A 105 21.90 -12.75 2.14
CA TYR A 105 23.24 -12.19 2.08
C TYR A 105 24.10 -12.46 3.33
N GLU A 106 23.57 -13.22 4.30
CA GLU A 106 24.30 -13.63 5.52
C GLU A 106 25.02 -12.46 6.22
N GLU A 107 24.42 -11.26 6.21
CA GLU A 107 25.06 -10.08 6.83
C GLU A 107 24.91 -10.11 8.36
N ASP A 108 26.04 -10.14 9.07
CA ASP A 108 26.13 -10.06 10.54
C ASP A 108 25.64 -8.72 11.11
N LYS A 109 25.50 -7.69 10.26
CA LYS A 109 25.06 -6.35 10.64
C LYS A 109 23.85 -5.95 9.81
N HIS A 110 22.88 -5.37 10.50
CA HIS A 110 21.69 -4.83 9.89
C HIS A 110 22.03 -3.56 9.10
N ASP A 111 22.27 -3.71 7.80
CA ASP A 111 22.43 -2.59 6.85
C ASP A 111 21.10 -2.35 6.12
N LEU A 112 20.33 -1.40 6.66
CA LEU A 112 19.04 -1.04 6.10
C LEU A 112 19.18 -0.52 4.67
N ILE A 113 20.14 0.39 4.41
CA ILE A 113 20.27 1.04 3.10
C ILE A 113 20.48 0.00 2.00
N LYS A 114 21.35 -0.99 2.21
CA LYS A 114 21.53 -2.08 1.24
C LYS A 114 20.27 -2.93 1.06
N ALA A 115 19.54 -3.22 2.13
CA ALA A 115 18.27 -3.94 2.02
C ALA A 115 17.25 -3.13 1.20
N MET A 116 17.18 -1.82 1.45
CA MET A 116 16.34 -0.88 0.72
C MET A 116 16.71 -0.82 -0.76
N ASP A 117 17.99 -0.83 -1.09
CA ASP A 117 18.48 -0.78 -2.46
C ASP A 117 18.32 -2.11 -3.20
N ARG A 118 18.29 -3.23 -2.47
CA ARG A 118 18.21 -4.56 -3.06
C ARG A 118 16.79 -4.97 -3.46
N TYR A 119 15.80 -4.71 -2.62
CA TYR A 119 14.42 -5.16 -2.85
C TYR A 119 13.46 -4.00 -2.99
N LYS A 120 12.54 -4.15 -3.95
CA LYS A 120 11.52 -3.17 -4.24
C LYS A 120 10.28 -3.36 -3.35
N ILE A 121 9.74 -2.25 -2.86
CA ILE A 121 8.43 -2.14 -2.23
C ILE A 121 7.53 -1.30 -3.14
N VAL A 122 6.34 -1.81 -3.43
CA VAL A 122 5.27 -1.08 -4.12
C VAL A 122 4.09 -0.96 -3.16
N MET A 123 3.84 0.26 -2.70
CA MET A 123 2.67 0.61 -1.89
C MET A 123 1.48 0.87 -2.80
N MET A 124 0.37 0.20 -2.58
CA MET A 124 -0.85 0.33 -3.38
C MET A 124 -1.99 0.85 -2.51
N THR A 125 -2.70 1.86 -3.02
CA THR A 125 -3.85 2.49 -2.37
C THR A 125 -4.86 2.91 -3.43
N ASP A 126 -6.15 2.91 -3.11
CA ASP A 126 -7.17 3.53 -3.96
C ASP A 126 -7.43 5.01 -3.58
N CYS A 127 -6.70 5.52 -2.58
CA CYS A 127 -6.73 6.93 -2.20
C CYS A 127 -5.87 7.78 -3.15
N LYS A 128 -6.46 8.27 -4.24
CA LYS A 128 -5.74 9.05 -5.26
C LYS A 128 -5.07 10.31 -4.70
N SER A 129 -5.71 10.98 -3.73
CA SER A 129 -5.15 12.17 -3.09
C SER A 129 -3.90 11.84 -2.27
N LEU A 130 -3.83 10.67 -1.62
CA LEU A 130 -2.63 10.22 -0.93
C LEU A 130 -1.50 9.93 -1.92
N GLU A 131 -1.77 9.15 -2.96
CA GLU A 131 -0.76 8.83 -3.99
C GLU A 131 -0.20 10.08 -4.66
N GLN A 132 -1.07 11.01 -5.09
CA GLN A 132 -0.64 12.29 -5.66
C GLN A 132 0.16 13.12 -4.66
N HIS A 133 -0.27 13.16 -3.39
CA HIS A 133 0.45 13.87 -2.34
C HIS A 133 1.85 13.29 -2.11
N LEU A 134 2.07 12.00 -2.32
CA LEU A 134 3.40 11.40 -2.14
C LEU A 134 4.32 11.59 -3.36
N ARG A 135 3.74 11.71 -4.57
CA ARG A 135 4.52 11.77 -5.82
C ARG A 135 4.74 13.16 -6.38
N GLN A 136 3.87 14.13 -6.10
CA GLN A 136 3.98 15.47 -6.69
C GLN A 136 4.96 16.34 -5.90
N PRO A 137 5.72 17.24 -6.53
CA PRO A 137 6.73 18.07 -5.84
C PRO A 137 6.08 19.15 -4.98
N GLY A 138 4.84 19.53 -5.30
CA GLY A 138 4.08 20.54 -4.58
C GLY A 138 3.85 20.17 -3.12
N LEU A 139 4.25 21.07 -2.22
CA LEU A 139 3.96 20.96 -0.80
C LEU A 139 2.47 21.30 -0.58
N HIS A 140 1.58 20.36 -0.83
CA HIS A 140 0.19 20.51 -0.39
C HIS A 140 0.19 20.57 1.13
N THR A 141 -0.05 21.74 1.70
CA THR A 141 -0.02 21.89 3.15
C THR A 141 -1.24 21.21 3.74
N VAL A 142 -1.02 20.26 4.66
CA VAL A 142 -2.08 19.72 5.49
C VAL A 142 -2.12 20.50 6.81
N GLY A 143 -3.31 20.94 7.21
CA GLY A 143 -3.45 21.74 8.44
C GLY A 143 -3.15 20.96 9.73
N ASP A 144 -3.28 19.63 9.69
CA ASP A 144 -2.92 18.76 10.81
C ASP A 144 -1.41 18.47 10.80
N LYS A 145 -0.72 18.99 11.82
CA LYS A 145 0.75 18.85 11.94
C LYS A 145 1.23 17.41 12.06
N ARG A 146 0.43 16.51 12.65
CA ARG A 146 0.83 15.10 12.79
C ARG A 146 0.71 14.39 11.45
N LEU A 147 -0.40 14.63 10.74
CA LEU A 147 -0.55 14.14 9.37
C LEU A 147 0.56 14.67 8.45
N ALA A 148 0.96 15.93 8.61
CA ALA A 148 2.07 16.50 7.86
C ALA A 148 3.37 15.71 8.06
N ILE A 149 3.70 15.34 9.31
CA ILE A 149 4.88 14.56 9.64
C ILE A 149 4.82 13.17 8.99
N ASP A 150 3.69 12.47 9.14
CA ASP A 150 3.50 11.14 8.57
C ASP A 150 3.64 11.17 7.03
N LEU A 151 3.05 12.18 6.36
CA LEU A 151 3.17 12.38 4.92
C LEU A 151 4.60 12.75 4.49
N SER A 152 5.29 13.62 5.23
CA SER A 152 6.69 13.97 4.95
C SER A 152 7.61 12.75 5.04
N ALA A 153 7.42 11.89 6.05
CA ALA A 153 8.19 10.66 6.18
C ALA A 153 7.96 9.71 4.99
N LEU A 154 6.71 9.48 4.60
CA LEU A 154 6.40 8.66 3.41
C LEU A 154 7.00 9.26 2.13
N ARG A 155 6.96 10.58 1.97
CA ARG A 155 7.58 11.26 0.81
C ARG A 155 9.09 11.03 0.78
N GLN A 156 9.79 11.20 1.90
CA GLN A 156 11.23 10.95 1.97
C GLN A 156 11.60 9.53 1.51
N LEU A 157 10.77 8.54 1.82
CA LEU A 157 10.96 7.16 1.40
C LEU A 157 10.73 6.95 -0.11
N VAL A 158 9.67 7.53 -0.66
CA VAL A 158 9.32 7.44 -2.08
C VAL A 158 10.35 8.16 -2.97
N TRP A 159 10.97 9.22 -2.46
CA TRP A 159 11.92 10.06 -3.19
C TRP A 159 13.38 9.68 -2.97
N ARG A 160 13.64 8.61 -2.22
CA ARG A 160 14.99 8.13 -1.89
C ARG A 160 15.75 7.64 -3.12
N LEU A 161 17.01 8.05 -3.28
CA LEU A 161 17.93 7.46 -4.26
C LEU A 161 18.67 6.25 -3.65
N PRO A 162 19.16 5.31 -4.49
CA PRO A 162 20.02 4.24 -4.01
C PRO A 162 21.26 4.78 -3.27
N GLY A 163 21.59 4.18 -2.14
CA GLY A 163 22.67 4.59 -1.25
C GLY A 163 22.30 5.67 -0.22
N GLU A 164 21.09 6.22 -0.28
CA GLU A 164 20.59 7.20 0.69
C GLU A 164 19.65 6.54 1.71
N ASP A 165 19.59 7.11 2.92
CA ASP A 165 18.63 6.73 3.97
C ASP A 165 17.23 7.30 3.66
N VAL A 166 17.20 8.57 3.23
CA VAL A 166 15.98 9.31 2.87
C VAL A 166 16.26 10.21 1.67
N GLY A 167 15.24 10.40 0.83
CA GLY A 167 15.29 11.36 -0.27
C GLY A 167 14.82 12.75 0.11
N ASP A 168 15.14 13.73 -0.75
CA ASP A 168 14.64 15.10 -0.63
C ASP A 168 13.61 15.40 -1.74
N PRO A 169 12.30 15.47 -1.39
CA PRO A 169 11.23 15.75 -2.35
C PRO A 169 11.24 17.16 -2.95
N MET A 170 12.16 18.04 -2.55
CA MET A 170 12.28 19.41 -3.06
C MET A 170 13.29 19.56 -4.20
N LEU A 171 14.07 18.51 -4.51
CA LEU A 171 15.16 18.59 -5.49
C LEU A 171 14.74 18.26 -6.94
N ALA A 172 13.56 17.66 -7.13
CA ALA A 172 13.07 17.26 -8.45
C ALA A 172 11.54 17.35 -8.53
N ASP A 173 11.00 17.28 -9.76
CA ASP A 173 9.56 17.37 -10.00
C ASP A 173 8.84 16.00 -9.94
N ILE A 174 9.58 14.90 -9.98
CA ILE A 174 9.03 13.54 -9.89
C ILE A 174 9.97 12.65 -9.05
N PRO A 175 9.44 11.59 -8.41
CA PRO A 175 10.27 10.62 -7.71
C PRO A 175 11.30 10.00 -8.66
N PRO A 176 12.50 9.62 -8.15
CA PRO A 176 13.55 9.03 -8.98
C PRO A 176 13.08 7.77 -9.71
N SER A 177 13.52 7.58 -10.95
CA SER A 177 13.25 6.35 -11.70
C SER A 177 13.92 5.12 -11.09
N SER A 178 14.97 5.33 -10.29
CA SER A 178 15.69 4.31 -9.52
C SER A 178 15.09 4.04 -8.14
N ALA A 179 13.96 4.68 -7.78
CA ALA A 179 13.34 4.50 -6.48
C ALA A 179 12.91 3.04 -6.28
N THR A 180 13.34 2.45 -5.17
CA THR A 180 12.96 1.08 -4.78
C THR A 180 11.75 1.05 -3.85
N THR A 181 11.31 2.20 -3.34
CA THR A 181 10.04 2.33 -2.63
C THR A 181 9.14 3.22 -3.47
N THR A 182 8.04 2.67 -3.96
CA THR A 182 7.13 3.37 -4.87
C THR A 182 5.71 3.33 -4.34
N VAL A 183 4.89 4.26 -4.81
CA VAL A 183 3.45 4.28 -4.54
C VAL A 183 2.67 4.32 -5.85
N GLN A 184 1.61 3.52 -5.91
CA GLN A 184 0.71 3.42 -7.04
C GLN A 184 -0.73 3.49 -6.60
N TRP A 185 -1.52 4.24 -7.38
CA TRP A 185 -2.96 4.26 -7.22
C TRP A 185 -3.56 3.05 -7.94
N ILE A 186 -4.51 2.38 -7.29
CA ILE A 186 -5.32 1.31 -7.90
C ILE A 186 -6.81 1.66 -7.84
N ASP A 187 -7.58 1.18 -8.80
CA ASP A 187 -9.01 1.42 -8.85
C ASP A 187 -9.72 0.70 -7.70
N THR A 188 -10.59 1.43 -7.00
CA THR A 188 -11.38 0.94 -5.87
C THR A 188 -12.14 -0.35 -6.20
N SER A 189 -12.61 -0.55 -7.43
CA SER A 189 -13.32 -1.79 -7.82
C SER A 189 -12.41 -3.02 -7.79
N THR A 190 -11.09 -2.83 -7.80
CA THR A 190 -10.08 -3.87 -7.71
C THR A 190 -9.32 -3.86 -6.38
N MET A 191 -9.75 -3.04 -5.42
CA MET A 191 -9.08 -2.91 -4.14
C MET A 191 -9.28 -4.16 -3.29
N VAL A 192 -8.21 -4.96 -3.17
CA VAL A 192 -8.27 -6.25 -2.47
C VAL A 192 -8.45 -6.09 -0.95
N ALA A 193 -7.99 -4.96 -0.39
CA ALA A 193 -8.08 -4.69 1.03
C ALA A 193 -9.47 -4.18 1.48
N ASP A 194 -10.42 -3.91 0.57
CA ASP A 194 -11.76 -3.42 0.91
C ASP A 194 -12.51 -4.35 1.88
N GLY A 195 -12.38 -5.66 1.65
CA GLY A 195 -12.99 -6.67 2.53
C GLY A 195 -12.43 -6.68 3.96
N LEU A 196 -11.32 -5.98 4.21
CA LEU A 196 -10.68 -5.87 5.52
C LEU A 196 -11.08 -4.59 6.28
N THR A 197 -11.74 -3.62 5.65
CA THR A 197 -12.15 -2.35 6.27
C THR A 197 -13.66 -2.15 6.30
N LYS A 198 -14.37 -2.74 5.34
CA LYS A 198 -15.81 -2.57 5.12
C LYS A 198 -16.53 -3.86 5.46
N ARG A 199 -17.72 -3.77 6.06
CA ARG A 199 -18.62 -4.91 6.27
C ARG A 199 -19.31 -5.29 4.96
N MET A 200 -18.55 -5.86 4.03
CA MET A 200 -19.01 -6.26 2.71
C MET A 200 -18.39 -7.60 2.30
N LYS A 201 -19.00 -8.25 1.31
CA LYS A 201 -18.32 -9.34 0.60
C LYS A 201 -17.28 -8.72 -0.34
N SER A 202 -16.07 -9.25 -0.32
CA SER A 202 -15.00 -8.85 -1.24
C SER A 202 -14.57 -10.06 -2.06
N PRO A 203 -15.13 -10.23 -3.28
CA PRO A 203 -14.70 -11.30 -4.18
C PRO A 203 -13.20 -11.26 -4.46
N GLN A 204 -12.58 -10.07 -4.44
CA GLN A 204 -11.17 -9.87 -4.72
C GLN A 204 -10.27 -10.58 -3.70
N ILE A 205 -10.53 -10.41 -2.40
CA ILE A 205 -9.74 -11.10 -1.36
C ILE A 205 -10.06 -12.59 -1.31
N ASP A 206 -11.33 -12.97 -1.55
CA ASP A 206 -11.74 -14.38 -1.61
C ASP A 206 -11.01 -15.12 -2.74
N GLU A 207 -10.96 -14.51 -3.94
CA GLU A 207 -10.24 -15.05 -5.10
C GLU A 207 -8.74 -15.12 -4.86
N LEU A 208 -8.13 -14.06 -4.32
CA LEU A 208 -6.72 -14.04 -3.94
C LEU A 208 -6.39 -15.17 -2.96
N MET A 209 -7.20 -15.34 -1.91
CA MET A 209 -6.98 -16.36 -0.89
C MET A 209 -7.14 -17.79 -1.42
N ALA A 210 -8.01 -17.99 -2.41
CA ALA A 210 -8.33 -19.28 -3.02
C ALA A 210 -7.32 -19.68 -4.11
N THR A 211 -6.87 -18.73 -4.92
CA THR A 211 -6.06 -18.99 -6.13
C THR A 211 -4.61 -18.53 -6.02
N GLY A 212 -4.31 -17.61 -5.11
CA GLY A 212 -3.02 -16.92 -5.07
C GLY A 212 -2.82 -15.91 -6.20
N ALA A 213 -3.83 -15.66 -7.04
CA ALA A 213 -3.76 -14.66 -8.10
C ALA A 213 -4.34 -13.32 -7.63
N VAL A 214 -3.65 -12.24 -7.95
CA VAL A 214 -4.14 -10.87 -7.72
C VAL A 214 -4.38 -10.17 -9.04
N ASN A 215 -5.42 -9.35 -9.10
CA ASN A 215 -5.75 -8.51 -10.24
C ASN A 215 -6.18 -7.12 -9.76
N VAL A 216 -5.36 -6.11 -10.05
CA VAL A 216 -5.53 -4.69 -9.74
C VAL A 216 -5.50 -3.87 -11.02
N SER A 217 -6.28 -2.79 -11.06
CA SER A 217 -6.28 -1.85 -12.18
C SER A 217 -5.62 -0.54 -11.78
N PHE A 218 -4.63 -0.08 -12.53
CA PHE A 218 -4.03 1.26 -12.35
C PHE A 218 -4.81 2.37 -13.06
N VAL A 219 -5.92 2.01 -13.70
CA VAL A 219 -6.76 2.90 -14.50
C VAL A 219 -8.17 2.81 -13.98
N LYS A 220 -8.88 3.94 -13.98
CA LYS A 220 -10.25 3.96 -13.50
C LYS A 220 -11.13 3.07 -14.37
N ILE A 221 -11.84 2.13 -13.74
CA ILE A 221 -12.80 1.28 -14.45
C ILE A 221 -14.14 2.00 -14.45
N VAL A 222 -14.56 2.44 -15.63
CA VAL A 222 -15.86 3.08 -15.82
C VAL A 222 -16.82 2.06 -16.41
N ASP A 223 -17.70 1.52 -15.58
CA ASP A 223 -18.81 0.68 -16.06
C ASP A 223 -19.83 1.55 -16.81
N ARG A 224 -19.58 1.77 -18.10
CA ARG A 224 -20.60 2.20 -19.07
C ARG A 224 -20.94 1.00 -19.95
N ASN A 225 -21.98 0.27 -19.56
CA ASN A 225 -22.65 -0.73 -20.38
C ASN A 225 -21.74 -1.76 -21.07
N GLY A 226 -21.24 -2.75 -20.31
CA GLY A 226 -20.89 -4.07 -20.84
C GLY A 226 -19.62 -4.20 -21.69
N PHE A 227 -18.90 -3.12 -21.98
CA PHE A 227 -17.56 -3.17 -22.58
C PHE A 227 -16.66 -2.17 -21.85
N GLY A 228 -15.79 -2.67 -20.97
CA GLY A 228 -14.93 -1.86 -20.11
C GLY A 228 -14.04 -0.92 -20.91
N ALA A 229 -14.43 0.35 -20.98
CA ALA A 229 -13.58 1.43 -21.47
C ALA A 229 -12.66 1.87 -20.31
N LYS A 230 -11.35 1.72 -20.50
CA LYS A 230 -10.32 2.21 -19.57
C LYS A 230 -10.16 3.71 -19.77
N GLU A 231 -10.46 4.51 -18.76
CA GLU A 231 -10.22 5.96 -18.80
C GLU A 231 -8.81 6.24 -18.27
N ASN A 232 -7.84 6.45 -19.17
CA ASN A 232 -6.50 6.89 -18.78
C ASN A 232 -6.58 8.26 -18.11
N LEU A 233 -6.56 8.26 -16.78
CA LEU A 233 -6.36 9.46 -15.97
C LEU A 233 -4.88 9.81 -16.10
N GLY A 234 -4.59 10.84 -16.90
CA GLY A 234 -3.28 11.20 -17.43
C GLY A 234 -2.09 11.14 -16.46
N VAL A 235 -0.92 10.89 -17.08
CA VAL A 235 0.44 10.99 -16.52
C VAL A 235 0.66 12.35 -15.87
#